data_AF-A0A960B1M2-F1
#
_entry.id   AF-A0A960B1M2-F1
#
_cell.length_a   1.000
_cell.length_b   1.000
_cell.length_c   1.000
_cell.angle_alpha   90.00
_cell.angle_beta   90.00
_cell.angle_gamma   90.00
#
_symmetry.space_group_name_H-M   'P 1'
#
loop_
_entity.id
_entity.type
_entity.pdbx_description
1 polymer ?
#
loop_
_entity_poly.entity_id
_entity_poly.type
_entity_poly.pdbx_seq_one_letter_code
_entity_poly.pdbx_strand_id
1 'polypeptide(L)'
;LLNALLNTASGATWVSIHHGGGVGMGRSIHAGQVTVADGTDLAARKIERVLTNDPGMGIIRHVDAGYDIATRVAEAKGVRIPMAAVTPQ
;
A
#
# COMPACT_ATOMS: atom_id res chain seq x y z
N LEU A 1 2.40 -6.32 -7.48
CA LEU A 1 3.83 -5.96 -7.69
C LEU A 1 4.17 -4.59 -7.10
N LEU A 2 3.48 -3.51 -7.49
CA LEU A 2 3.76 -2.15 -6.95
C LEU A 2 3.74 -2.08 -5.42
N ASN A 3 2.81 -2.77 -4.75
CA ASN A 3 2.78 -2.83 -3.29
C ASN A 3 4.10 -3.33 -2.68
N ALA A 4 4.72 -4.37 -3.24
CA ALA A 4 6.02 -4.86 -2.79
C ALA A 4 7.12 -3.79 -2.99
N LEU A 5 7.18 -3.19 -4.18
CA LEU A 5 8.17 -2.15 -4.49
C LEU A 5 8.03 -0.93 -3.56
N LEU A 6 6.79 -0.52 -3.28
CA LEU A 6 6.50 0.59 -2.39
C LEU A 6 6.87 0.27 -0.94
N ASN A 7 6.59 -0.95 -0.46
CA ASN A 7 6.98 -1.38 0.89
C ASN A 7 8.50 -1.48 1.05
N THR A 8 9.22 -1.92 0.01
CA THR A 8 10.69 -1.85 -0.03
C THR A 8 11.17 -0.41 0.08
N ALA A 9 10.61 0.50 -0.72
CA ALA A 9 10.96 1.93 -0.68
C ALA A 9 10.57 2.61 0.64
N SER A 10 9.51 2.14 1.30
CA SER A 10 9.04 2.64 2.59
C SER A 10 9.88 2.15 3.77
N GLY A 11 10.69 1.11 3.57
CA GLY A 11 11.64 0.60 4.55
C GLY A 11 11.13 -0.55 5.42
N ALA A 12 10.22 -1.38 4.90
CA ALA A 12 9.84 -2.63 5.57
C ALA A 12 11.08 -3.50 5.85
N THR A 13 11.05 -4.27 6.94
CA THR A 13 12.19 -5.11 7.34
C THR A 13 12.42 -6.24 6.34
N TRP A 14 11.35 -6.85 5.84
CA TRP A 14 11.40 -7.70 4.65
C TRP A 14 10.12 -7.61 3.83
N VAL A 15 10.24 -7.90 2.54
CA VAL A 15 9.16 -7.89 1.56
C VAL A 15 9.25 -9.18 0.75
N SER A 16 8.09 -9.74 0.41
CA SER A 16 7.98 -10.94 -0.42
C SER A 16 7.00 -10.73 -1.57
N ILE A 17 7.26 -11.43 -2.68
CA ILE A 17 6.33 -11.55 -3.81
C ILE A 17 6.15 -13.05 -4.05
N HIS A 18 4.92 -13.52 -3.94
CA HIS A 18 4.60 -14.93 -4.12
C HIS A 18 3.64 -15.11 -5.31
N HIS A 19 3.76 -16.25 -5.98
CA HIS A 19 2.85 -16.68 -7.04
C HIS A 19 2.06 -17.90 -6.58
N GLY A 20 0.75 -17.91 -6.84
CA GLY A 20 -0.14 -19.05 -6.65
C GLY A 20 -0.55 -19.36 -5.21
N GLY A 21 -0.28 -18.48 -4.24
CA GLY A 21 -0.74 -18.72 -2.86
C GLY A 21 -2.28 -18.75 -2.78
N GLY A 22 -2.79 -19.69 -1.99
CA GLY A 22 -4.23 -19.94 -1.80
C GLY A 22 -4.92 -20.66 -2.96
N VAL A 23 -4.75 -20.16 -4.18
CA VAL A 23 -5.55 -20.58 -5.36
C VAL A 23 -4.78 -21.45 -6.38
N GLY A 24 -3.50 -21.73 -6.14
CA GLY A 24 -2.66 -22.57 -6.99
C GLY A 24 -1.93 -21.82 -8.11
N MET A 25 -0.99 -22.51 -8.75
CA MET A 25 -0.10 -21.95 -9.77
C MET A 25 -0.87 -21.34 -10.94
N GLY A 26 -0.50 -20.12 -11.33
CA GLY A 26 -1.05 -19.41 -12.48
C GLY A 26 -2.27 -18.54 -12.16
N ARG A 27 -2.74 -18.51 -10.91
CA ARG A 27 -4.02 -17.88 -10.55
C ARG A 27 -3.93 -16.66 -9.64
N SER A 28 -2.78 -16.42 -9.00
CA SER A 28 -2.58 -15.25 -8.14
C SER A 28 -1.13 -14.81 -8.12
N ILE A 29 -0.93 -13.50 -7.99
CA ILE A 29 0.33 -12.88 -7.58
C ILE A 29 -0.02 -11.95 -6.42
N HIS A 30 0.65 -12.13 -5.29
CA HIS A 30 0.45 -11.28 -4.12
C HIS A 30 1.79 -10.92 -3.48
N ALA A 31 1.75 -9.89 -2.64
CA ALA A 31 2.89 -9.38 -1.93
C ALA A 31 2.62 -9.42 -0.42
N GLY A 32 3.67 -9.65 0.35
CA GLY A 32 3.67 -9.51 1.80
C GLY A 32 4.79 -8.59 2.24
N GLN A 33 4.60 -7.93 3.38
CA GLN A 33 5.65 -7.16 4.06
C GLN A 33 5.60 -7.44 5.55
N VAL A 34 6.74 -7.31 6.20
CA VAL A 34 6.82 -7.24 7.66
C VAL A 34 7.78 -6.13 8.05
N THR A 35 7.40 -5.39 9.09
CA THR A 35 8.20 -4.31 9.67
C THR A 35 8.37 -4.54 11.17
N VAL A 36 9.61 -4.49 11.65
CA VAL A 36 9.97 -4.69 13.06
C VAL A 36 9.91 -3.36 13.81
N ALA A 37 9.24 -3.37 14.96
CA ALA A 37 9.25 -2.28 15.94
C ALA A 37 10.27 -2.61 17.04
N ASP A 38 11.53 -2.22 16.84
CA ASP A 38 12.63 -2.50 17.77
C ASP A 38 12.86 -1.39 18.83
N GLY A 39 11.99 -0.37 18.86
CA GLY A 39 12.08 0.76 19.79
C GLY A 39 12.99 1.90 19.33
N THR A 40 13.64 1.79 18.15
CA THR A 40 14.49 2.87 17.63
C THR A 40 13.71 3.95 16.88
N ASP A 41 14.24 5.19 16.86
CA ASP A 41 13.70 6.29 16.05
C ASP A 41 13.69 5.97 14.54
N LEU A 42 14.62 5.13 14.08
CA LEU A 42 14.63 4.67 12.69
C LEU A 42 13.44 3.74 12.43
N ALA A 43 13.15 2.79 13.32
CA ALA A 43 11.99 1.93 13.19
C ALA A 43 10.68 2.73 13.23
N ALA A 44 10.57 3.73 14.12
CA ALA A 44 9.40 4.62 14.16
C ALA A 44 9.12 5.28 12.79
N ARG A 45 10.14 5.88 12.16
CA ARG A 45 10.02 6.50 10.82
C ARG A 45 9.72 5.50 9.70
N LYS A 46 10.20 4.25 9.80
CA LYS A 46 9.88 3.18 8.84
C LYS A 46 8.43 2.73 9.00
N ILE A 47 7.99 2.50 10.23
CA ILE A 47 6.62 2.07 10.57
C ILE A 47 5.61 3.10 10.11
N GLU A 48 5.85 4.40 10.37
CA GLU A 48 4.98 5.47 9.91
C GLU A 48 4.75 5.39 8.39
N ARG A 49 5.83 5.23 7.61
CA ARG A 49 5.74 5.15 6.15
C ARG A 49 5.12 3.84 5.68
N VAL A 50 5.56 2.70 6.19
CA VAL A 50 5.05 1.38 5.76
C VAL A 50 3.57 1.23 6.09
N LEU A 51 3.16 1.54 7.32
CA LEU A 51 1.76 1.39 7.74
C LEU A 51 0.84 2.48 7.18
N THR A 52 1.39 3.54 6.58
CA THR A 52 0.61 4.48 5.76
C THR A 52 0.47 3.96 4.32
N ASN A 53 1.59 3.57 3.71
CA ASN A 53 1.67 3.26 2.29
C ASN A 53 1.07 1.90 1.92
N ASP A 54 1.25 0.88 2.76
CA ASP A 54 0.74 -0.48 2.52
C ASP A 54 -0.79 -0.53 2.40
N PRO A 55 -1.57 -0.05 3.40
CA PRO A 55 -3.02 0.08 3.23
C PRO A 55 -3.41 1.17 2.22
N GLY A 56 -2.60 2.22 2.07
CA GLY A 56 -2.79 3.26 1.06
C GLY A 56 -2.88 2.69 -0.37
N MET A 57 -2.06 1.69 -0.70
CA MET A 57 -2.15 0.97 -1.97
C MET A 57 -3.49 0.26 -2.17
N GLY A 58 -4.09 -0.24 -1.08
CA GLY A 58 -5.44 -0.80 -1.10
C GLY A 58 -6.48 0.26 -1.48
N ILE A 59 -6.40 1.45 -0.88
CA ILE A 59 -7.29 2.57 -1.20
C ILE A 59 -7.12 2.98 -2.67
N ILE A 60 -5.88 3.27 -3.10
CA ILE A 60 -5.57 3.70 -4.48
C ILE A 60 -6.11 2.70 -5.50
N ARG A 61 -5.90 1.40 -5.27
CA ARG A 61 -6.39 0.35 -6.16
C ARG A 61 -7.91 0.34 -6.28
N HIS A 62 -8.64 0.54 -5.19
CA HIS A 62 -10.11 0.52 -5.22
C HIS A 62 -10.69 1.84 -5.74
N VAL A 63 -10.02 2.97 -5.56
CA VAL A 63 -10.37 4.22 -6.24
C VAL A 63 -10.26 4.04 -7.75
N ASP A 64 -9.12 3.52 -8.22
CA ASP A 64 -8.88 3.26 -9.65
C ASP A 64 -9.92 2.30 -10.26
N ALA A 65 -10.38 1.31 -9.48
CA ALA A 65 -11.44 0.40 -9.89
C ALA A 65 -12.86 1.00 -9.83
N GLY A 66 -13.03 2.26 -9.42
CA GLY A 66 -14.31 2.97 -9.42
C GLY A 66 -15.19 2.77 -8.18
N TYR A 67 -14.63 2.36 -7.04
CA TYR A 67 -15.41 2.19 -5.80
C TYR A 67 -15.59 3.52 -5.05
N ASP A 68 -16.83 4.03 -4.98
CA ASP A 68 -17.16 5.29 -4.29
C ASP A 68 -16.71 5.33 -2.81
N ILE A 69 -16.80 4.19 -2.12
CA ILE A 69 -16.31 4.09 -0.74
C ILE A 69 -14.81 4.36 -0.65
N ALA A 70 -14.02 3.90 -1.62
CA ALA A 70 -12.58 4.13 -1.63
C ALA A 70 -12.26 5.60 -1.93
N THR A 71 -13.01 6.25 -2.82
CA THR A 71 -12.87 7.70 -3.10
C THR A 71 -13.11 8.51 -1.83
N ARG A 72 -14.21 8.25 -1.11
CA ARG A 72 -14.49 8.92 0.17
C ARG A 72 -13.41 8.69 1.21
N VAL A 73 -12.87 7.47 1.29
CA VAL A 73 -11.76 7.16 2.21
C VAL A 73 -10.47 7.87 1.78
N ALA A 74 -10.18 7.95 0.48
CA ALA A 74 -9.02 8.67 -0.05
C ALA A 74 -9.09 10.16 0.32
N GLU A 75 -10.24 10.81 0.13
CA GLU A 75 -10.48 12.20 0.52
C GLU A 75 -10.32 12.40 2.03
N ALA A 76 -11.00 11.58 2.84
CA ALA A 76 -10.98 11.69 4.29
C ALA A 76 -9.58 11.45 4.91
N LYS A 77 -8.72 10.70 4.23
CA LYS A 77 -7.36 10.38 4.68
C LYS A 77 -6.28 11.17 3.93
N GLY A 78 -6.64 12.04 3.00
CA GLY A 78 -5.70 12.83 2.20
C GLY A 78 -4.80 11.98 1.28
N VAL A 79 -5.28 10.83 0.81
CA VAL A 79 -4.52 9.98 -0.12
C VAL A 79 -4.46 10.67 -1.48
N ARG A 80 -3.25 10.97 -1.96
CA ARG A 80 -3.05 11.61 -3.27
C ARG A 80 -3.40 10.65 -4.40
N ILE A 81 -4.43 10.97 -5.18
CA ILE A 81 -4.82 10.25 -6.41
C ILE A 81 -4.56 11.17 -7.61
N PRO A 82 -3.44 11.02 -8.35
CA PRO A 82 -3.08 11.96 -9.42
C PRO A 82 -4.08 12.02 -10.58
N MET A 83 -4.81 10.93 -10.82
CA MET A 83 -5.78 10.81 -11.92
C MET A 83 -7.19 11.24 -11.52
N ALA A 84 -7.47 11.44 -10.24
CA ALA A 84 -8.73 12.01 -9.81
C ALA A 84 -8.78 13.45 -10.33
N ALA A 85 -9.91 13.84 -10.93
CA ALA A 85 -10.07 15.16 -11.53
C ALA A 85 -9.59 16.23 -10.55
N VAL A 86 -8.56 16.98 -10.94
CA VAL A 86 -8.10 18.14 -10.20
C VAL A 86 -9.28 19.09 -10.13
N THR A 87 -9.91 19.20 -8.96
CA THR A 87 -10.68 20.43 -8.70
C THR A 87 -9.62 21.51 -8.53
N PRO A 88 -9.57 22.54 -9.37
CA PRO A 88 -8.59 23.61 -9.20
C PRO A 88 -8.76 24.20 -7.80
N GLN A 89 -7.66 24.32 -7.05
CA GLN A 89 -7.62 25.18 -5.87
C GLN A 89 -7.62 26.64 -6.29
#